data_AF-A0A1X1KC47-F1
#
_entry.id   AF-A0A1X1KC47-F1
#
_cell.length_a   1.000
_cell.length_b   1.000
_cell.length_c   1.000
_cell.angle_alpha   90.00
_cell.angle_beta   90.00
_cell.angle_gamma   90.00
#
_symmetry.space_group_name_H-M   'P 1'
#
loop_
_entity.id
_entity.type
_entity.pdbx_description
1 polymer ?
#
loop_
_entity_poly.entity_id
_entity_poly.type
_entity_poly.pdbx_seq_one_letter_code
_entity_poly.pdbx_strand_id
1 'polypeptide(L)'
;MWVWIFLPFLVLIYSSQSKKIKRLEKRLKVIERKEKGNIEMSRLLQELIGKNPTIVGQVFGTSLWEVVDVDEEWVKLRHVDKNGKEKFKLQRIEDIQAVEFDGE
;
A
#
# COMPACT_ATOMS: atom_id res chain seq x y z
N MET A 1 -18.44 -8.22 -52.66
CA MET A 1 -18.71 -6.80 -52.29
C MET A 1 -18.78 -6.55 -50.78
N TRP A 2 -19.30 -7.45 -49.93
CA TRP A 2 -19.44 -7.22 -48.48
C TRP A 2 -18.13 -7.21 -47.66
N VAL A 3 -17.10 -7.91 -48.13
CA VAL A 3 -15.79 -8.03 -47.46
C VAL A 3 -15.10 -6.67 -47.29
N TRP A 4 -15.29 -5.76 -48.25
CA TRP A 4 -14.69 -4.42 -48.24
C TRP A 4 -15.32 -3.46 -47.20
N ILE A 5 -16.52 -3.77 -46.70
CA ILE A 5 -17.20 -3.01 -45.64
C ILE A 5 -16.92 -3.61 -44.26
N PHE A 6 -16.84 -4.95 -44.17
CA PHE A 6 -16.55 -5.65 -42.92
C PHE A 6 -15.11 -5.47 -42.44
N LEU A 7 -14.14 -5.45 -43.36
CA LEU A 7 -12.72 -5.32 -43.03
C LEU A 7 -12.39 -3.99 -42.31
N PRO A 8 -12.79 -2.80 -42.79
CA PRO A 8 -12.54 -1.55 -42.07
C PRO A 8 -13.31 -1.47 -40.75
N PHE A 9 -14.51 -2.06 -40.68
CA PHE A 9 -15.29 -2.11 -39.44
C PHE A 9 -14.58 -2.92 -38.33
N LEU A 10 -13.96 -4.06 -38.68
CA LEU A 10 -13.12 -4.85 -37.78
C LEU A 10 -11.90 -4.06 -37.28
N VAL A 11 -11.23 -3.33 -38.16
CA VAL A 11 -10.06 -2.49 -37.80
C VAL A 11 -10.46 -1.37 -36.82
N LEU A 12 -11.62 -0.75 -37.02
CA LEU A 12 -12.15 0.29 -36.12
C LEU A 12 -12.48 -0.27 -34.73
N ILE A 13 -13.13 -1.43 -34.66
CA ILE A 13 -13.42 -2.11 -33.39
C ILE A 13 -12.11 -2.45 -32.67
N TYR A 14 -11.14 -3.03 -33.36
CA TYR A 14 -9.84 -3.41 -32.78
C TYR A 14 -9.07 -2.21 -32.23
N SER A 15 -9.03 -1.10 -33.01
CA SER A 15 -8.42 0.16 -32.57
C SER A 15 -9.09 0.74 -31.32
N SER A 16 -10.42 0.65 -31.20
CA SER A 16 -11.15 1.11 -30.02
C SER A 16 -10.80 0.31 -28.75
N GLN A 17 -10.58 -1.00 -28.88
CA GLN A 17 -10.25 -1.89 -27.75
C GLN A 17 -8.81 -1.68 -27.27
N SER A 18 -7.89 -1.32 -28.17
CA SER A 18 -6.49 -1.04 -27.81
C SER A 18 -6.35 0.06 -26.73
N LYS A 19 -7.23 1.07 -26.75
CA LYS A 19 -7.25 2.14 -25.75
C LYS A 19 -7.68 1.63 -24.36
N LYS A 20 -8.60 0.67 -24.31
CA LYS A 20 -9.05 0.03 -23.06
C LYS A 20 -7.95 -0.85 -22.48
N ILE A 21 -7.30 -1.67 -23.31
CA ILE A 21 -6.19 -2.54 -22.91
C ILE A 21 -5.03 -1.70 -22.35
N LYS A 22 -4.62 -0.64 -23.04
CA LYS A 22 -3.56 0.27 -22.54
C LYS A 22 -3.92 0.94 -21.21
N ARG A 23 -5.21 1.26 -20.98
CA ARG A 23 -5.66 1.82 -19.69
C ARG A 23 -5.60 0.77 -18.58
N LEU A 24 -5.98 -0.47 -18.88
CA LEU A 24 -5.92 -1.58 -17.94
C LEU A 24 -4.47 -1.90 -17.56
N GLU A 25 -3.55 -2.01 -18.51
CA GLU A 25 -2.12 -2.23 -18.25
C GLU A 25 -1.51 -1.13 -17.37
N LYS A 26 -1.87 0.14 -17.62
CA LYS A 26 -1.42 1.25 -16.76
C LYS A 26 -1.93 1.11 -15.33
N ARG A 27 -3.21 0.75 -15.14
CA ARG A 27 -3.78 0.52 -13.81
C ARG A 27 -3.12 -0.67 -13.11
N LEU A 28 -2.88 -1.76 -13.85
CA LEU A 28 -2.21 -2.95 -13.33
C LEU A 28 -0.80 -2.62 -12.83
N LYS A 29 -0.01 -1.87 -13.61
CA LYS A 29 1.33 -1.43 -13.21
C LYS A 29 1.33 -0.55 -11.95
N VAL A 30 0.29 0.27 -11.76
CA VAL A 30 0.16 1.09 -10.54
C VAL A 30 -0.16 0.22 -9.33
N ILE A 31 -1.06 -0.75 -9.48
CA ILE A 31 -1.41 -1.71 -8.42
C ILE A 31 -0.19 -2.55 -8.04
N GLU A 32 0.51 -3.12 -9.03
CA GLU A 32 1.71 -3.95 -8.79
C GLU A 32 2.82 -3.17 -8.05
N ARG A 33 3.01 -1.88 -8.38
CA ARG A 33 3.95 -1.02 -7.66
C ARG A 33 3.53 -0.75 -6.23
N LYS A 34 2.23 -0.49 -6.00
CA LYS A 34 1.69 -0.30 -4.65
C LYS A 34 1.85 -1.56 -3.81
N GLU A 35 1.54 -2.72 -4.37
CA GLU A 35 1.65 -4.01 -3.70
C GLU A 35 3.12 -4.33 -3.37
N LYS A 36 4.04 -4.11 -4.30
CA LYS A 36 5.50 -4.23 -4.03
C LYS A 36 5.97 -3.30 -2.92
N GLY A 37 5.53 -2.03 -2.93
CA GLY A 37 5.86 -1.09 -1.86
C GLY A 37 5.27 -1.49 -0.51
N ASN A 38 4.06 -2.06 -0.49
CA ASN A 38 3.43 -2.56 0.74
C ASN A 38 4.20 -3.75 1.33
N ILE A 39 4.65 -4.68 0.48
CA ILE A 39 5.49 -5.82 0.91
C ILE A 39 6.82 -5.34 1.49
N GLU A 40 7.47 -4.36 0.85
CA GLU A 40 8.72 -3.77 1.34
C GLU A 40 8.50 -3.06 2.69
N MET A 41 7.41 -2.31 2.83
CA MET A 41 7.03 -1.65 4.07
C MET A 41 6.72 -2.65 5.20
N SER A 42 5.99 -3.73 4.90
CA SER A 42 5.72 -4.81 5.87
C SER A 42 7.03 -5.41 6.40
N ARG A 43 7.98 -5.69 5.50
CA ARG A 43 9.32 -6.18 5.89
C ARG A 43 10.08 -5.19 6.77
N LEU A 44 10.08 -3.91 6.43
CA LEU A 44 10.73 -2.87 7.25
C LEU A 44 10.09 -2.77 8.64
N LEU A 45 8.76 -2.84 8.72
CA LEU A 45 8.05 -2.83 10.00
C LEU A 45 8.35 -4.09 10.83
N GLN A 46 8.53 -5.25 10.20
CA GLN A 46 8.96 -6.48 10.89
C GLN A 46 10.34 -6.32 11.54
N GLU A 47 11.27 -5.62 10.88
CA GLU A 47 12.59 -5.30 11.46
C GLU A 47 12.50 -4.33 12.66
N LEU A 48 11.38 -3.62 12.80
CA LEU A 48 11.10 -2.69 13.90
C LEU A 48 10.31 -3.32 15.05
N ILE A 49 9.98 -4.62 14.99
CA ILE A 49 9.29 -5.32 16.09
C ILE A 49 10.14 -5.21 17.37
N GLY A 50 9.50 -4.79 18.47
CA GLY A 50 10.14 -4.56 19.76
C GLY A 50 10.89 -3.23 19.88
N LYS A 51 10.90 -2.40 18.83
CA LYS A 51 11.37 -1.01 18.88
C LYS A 51 10.19 -0.05 19.04
N ASN A 52 10.48 1.20 19.40
CA ASN A 52 9.50 2.28 19.55
C ASN A 52 9.61 3.32 18.41
N PRO A 53 9.29 2.97 17.15
CA PRO A 53 9.30 3.95 16.07
C PRO A 53 8.18 5.00 16.24
N THR A 54 8.41 6.18 15.70
CA THR A 54 7.39 7.19 15.47
C THR A 54 6.70 6.89 14.14
N ILE A 55 5.44 6.47 14.21
CA ILE A 55 4.64 6.15 13.02
C ILE A 55 3.74 7.33 12.68
N VAL A 56 3.85 7.82 11.44
CA VAL A 56 3.02 8.89 10.89
C VAL A 56 2.05 8.29 9.89
N GLY A 57 0.76 8.36 10.21
CA GLY A 57 -0.32 7.88 9.33
C GLY A 57 -1.05 9.05 8.67
N GLN A 58 -1.74 8.78 7.56
CA GLN A 58 -2.48 9.81 6.81
C GLN A 58 -3.53 10.57 7.64
N VAL A 59 -4.06 9.95 8.71
CA VAL A 59 -5.11 10.52 9.58
C VAL A 59 -4.59 10.75 11.01
N PHE A 60 -3.32 10.48 11.30
CA PHE A 60 -2.78 10.45 12.66
C PHE A 60 -1.52 11.29 12.82
N GLY A 61 -1.39 11.93 13.99
CA GLY A 61 -0.20 12.67 14.37
C GLY A 61 0.97 11.76 14.78
N THR A 62 2.15 12.37 14.92
CA THR A 62 3.39 11.74 15.39
C THR A 62 3.21 11.23 16.82
N SER A 63 3.42 9.94 17.05
CA SER A 63 3.40 9.32 18.37
C SER A 63 4.34 8.13 18.40
N LEU A 64 5.08 7.96 19.50
CA LEU A 64 5.93 6.81 19.74
C LEU A 64 5.05 5.61 20.09
N TRP A 65 4.99 4.65 19.17
CA TRP A 65 4.30 3.39 19.34
C TRP A 65 5.31 2.25 19.22
N GLU A 66 5.22 1.27 20.11
CA GLU A 66 5.94 0.02 20.02
C GLU A 66 5.29 -0.85 18.94
N VAL A 67 6.09 -1.39 18.02
CA VAL A 67 5.60 -2.38 17.06
C VAL A 67 5.63 -3.74 17.74
N VAL A 68 4.46 -4.33 17.97
CA VAL A 68 4.33 -5.64 18.64
C VAL A 68 4.23 -6.77 17.62
N ASP A 69 3.50 -6.53 16.55
CA ASP A 69 3.22 -7.55 15.54
C ASP A 69 2.95 -6.90 14.18
N VAL A 70 3.30 -7.59 13.09
CA VAL A 70 3.16 -7.11 11.71
C VAL A 70 2.71 -8.26 10.82
N ASP A 71 1.51 -8.10 10.26
CA ASP A 71 0.95 -8.96 9.22
C ASP A 71 1.18 -8.34 7.82
N GLU A 72 0.65 -8.98 6.76
CA GLU A 72 0.76 -8.48 5.38
C GLU A 72 0.02 -7.16 5.13
N GLU A 73 -1.08 -6.91 5.85
CA GLU A 73 -1.92 -5.72 5.67
C GLU A 73 -2.01 -4.82 6.90
N TRP A 74 -1.68 -5.35 8.09
CA TRP A 74 -1.92 -4.70 9.37
C TRP A 74 -0.67 -4.66 10.23
N VAL A 75 -0.49 -3.57 10.96
CA VAL A 75 0.48 -3.47 12.04
C VAL A 75 -0.23 -3.30 13.37
N LYS A 76 0.18 -4.08 14.37
CA LYS A 76 -0.26 -3.99 15.75
C LYS A 76 0.73 -3.15 16.54
N LEU A 77 0.23 -2.04 17.04
CA LEU A 77 0.98 -1.05 17.80
C LEU A 77 0.56 -1.07 19.26
N ARG A 78 1.53 -0.94 20.15
CA ARG A 78 1.31 -0.80 21.59
C ARG A 78 1.87 0.53 22.06
N HIS A 79 1.13 1.21 22.93
CA HIS A 79 1.62 2.40 23.60
C HIS A 79 1.31 2.28 25.08
N VAL A 80 2.30 2.58 25.91
CA VAL A 80 2.16 2.61 27.36
C VAL A 80 2.06 4.07 27.78
N ASP A 81 0.90 4.44 28.33
CA ASP A 81 0.70 5.78 28.87
C ASP A 81 1.56 5.99 30.14
N LYS A 82 1.77 7.24 30.56
CA LYS A 82 2.52 7.58 31.79
C LYS A 82 1.96 6.93 33.05
N ASN A 83 0.68 6.55 33.01
CA ASN A 83 -0.04 5.86 34.08
C ASN A 83 0.10 4.32 34.02
N GLY A 84 0.96 3.79 33.14
CA GLY A 84 1.17 2.34 32.95
C GLY A 84 0.03 1.62 32.23
N LYS A 85 -0.95 2.34 31.66
CA LYS A 85 -2.03 1.73 30.87
C LYS A 85 -1.55 1.43 29.46
N GLU A 86 -1.66 0.16 29.08
CA GLU A 86 -1.39 -0.28 27.72
C GLU A 86 -2.56 0.01 26.79
N LYS A 87 -2.28 0.60 25.65
CA LYS A 87 -3.21 0.78 24.55
C LYS A 87 -2.70 0.02 23.35
N PHE A 88 -3.55 -0.79 22.75
CA PHE A 88 -3.27 -1.48 21.50
C PHE A 88 -4.01 -0.79 20.37
N LYS A 89 -3.37 -0.69 19.21
CA LYS A 89 -3.95 -0.12 18.02
C LYS A 89 -3.60 -0.99 16.81
N LEU A 90 -4.56 -1.21 15.93
CA LEU A 90 -4.33 -1.79 14.61
C LEU A 90 -4.35 -0.68 13.57
N GLN A 91 -3.35 -0.64 12.70
CA GLN A 91 -3.24 0.31 11.59
C GLN A 91 -2.95 -0.46 10.31
N ARG A 92 -3.55 -0.08 9.18
CA ARG A 92 -3.19 -0.67 7.89
C ARG A 92 -1.84 -0.17 7.42
N ILE A 93 -1.06 -1.03 6.77
CA ILE A 93 0.26 -0.66 6.24
C ILE A 93 0.12 0.35 5.08
N GLU A 94 -0.92 0.24 4.24
CA GLU A 94 -1.18 1.23 3.16
C GLU A 94 -1.45 2.65 3.70
N ASP A 95 -1.94 2.79 4.93
CA ASP A 95 -2.28 4.08 5.53
C ASP A 95 -1.07 4.77 6.21
N ILE A 96 0.07 4.08 6.29
CA ILE A 96 1.30 4.61 6.90
C ILE A 96 2.06 5.42 5.85
N GLN A 97 2.36 6.67 6.18
CA GLN A 97 3.06 7.59 5.29
C GLN A 97 4.56 7.65 5.58
N ALA A 98 4.93 7.66 6.85
CA ALA A 98 6.33 7.70 7.28
C ALA A 98 6.51 6.93 8.58
N VAL A 99 7.70 6.36 8.73
CA VAL A 99 8.16 5.71 9.95
C VAL A 99 9.53 6.27 10.27
N GLU A 100 9.64 6.92 11.41
CA GLU A 100 10.89 7.45 11.94
C GLU A 100 11.32 6.58 13.11
N PHE A 101 12.59 6.21 13.17
CA PHE A 101 13.16 5.49 14.30
C PHE A 101 14.53 6.06 14.60
N ASP A 102 14.85 6.17 15.89
CA ASP A 102 16.19 6.55 16.30
C ASP A 102 17.11 5.35 16.06
N GLY A 103 18.09 5.52 15.17
CA GLY A 103 19.15 4.55 14.95
C GLY A 103 20.19 4.71 16.04
N GLU A 104 20.23 3.77 16.99
CA GLU A 104 21.43 3.50 17.78
C GLU A 104 22.50 2.79 16.94
#